data_AF-A0A920FNY5-F1
#
_entry.id   AF-A0A920FNY5-F1
#
_cell.length_a   1.000
_cell.length_b   1.000
_cell.length_c   1.000
_cell.angle_alpha   90.00
_cell.angle_beta   90.00
_cell.angle_gamma   90.00
#
_symmetry.space_group_name_H-M   'P 1'
#
loop_
_entity.id
_entity.type
_entity.pdbx_description
1 polymer ?
#
loop_
_entity_poly.entity_id
_entity_poly.type
_entity_poly.pdbx_seq_one_letter_code
_entity_poly.pdbx_strand_id
1 'polypeptide(L)' 'MTNNKFINTITSIFEKIAINRTRQALAFLSDNELEAMGITRTSLDTGDFYNYKEVANFPTKKISRIKSTKAKAA' A
#
# COMPACT_ATOMS: atom_id res chain seq x y z
N MET A 1 -2.47 -7.35 -24.97
CA MET A 1 -2.49 -6.93 -23.55
C MET A 1 -2.58 -5.41 -23.52
N THR A 2 -3.75 -4.85 -23.25
CA THR A 2 -3.90 -3.39 -23.16
C THR A 2 -3.18 -2.94 -21.88
N ASN A 3 -1.97 -2.41 -22.04
CA ASN A 3 -1.23 -1.72 -20.97
C ASN A 3 -2.12 -0.56 -20.50
N ASN A 4 -2.90 -0.78 -19.45
CA ASN A 4 -3.79 0.24 -18.91
C ASN A 4 -2.94 1.23 -18.11
N LYS A 5 -2.22 2.09 -18.84
CA LYS A 5 -1.27 3.08 -18.33
C LYS A 5 -1.84 3.85 -17.14
N PHE A 6 -3.13 4.17 -17.20
CA PHE A 6 -3.88 4.79 -16.10
C PHE A 6 -3.85 3.94 -14.82
N ILE A 7 -4.23 2.67 -14.89
CA ILE A 7 -4.23 1.77 -13.72
C ILE A 7 -2.81 1.63 -13.14
N ASN A 8 -1.79 1.48 -14.00
CA ASN A 8 -0.40 1.40 -13.54
C ASN A 8 0.05 2.69 -12.85
N THR A 9 -0.36 3.86 -13.37
CA THR A 9 -0.08 5.16 -12.72
C THR A 9 -0.77 5.27 -11.37
N ILE A 10 -2.04 4.89 -11.26
CA ILE A 10 -2.78 4.91 -10.00
C ILE A 10 -2.12 3.97 -8.98
N THR A 11 -1.82 2.73 -9.37
CA THR A 11 -1.12 1.77 -8.49
C THR A 11 0.21 2.33 -7.98
N SER A 12 1.03 2.90 -8.86
CA SER A 12 2.32 3.49 -8.46
C SER A 12 2.17 4.67 -7.49
N ILE A 13 1.14 5.51 -7.66
CA ILE A 13 0.86 6.60 -6.72
C ILE A 13 0.45 6.03 -5.36
N PHE A 14 -0.44 5.03 -5.34
CA PHE A 14 -0.88 4.38 -4.11
C PHE A 14 0.27 3.72 -3.36
N GLU A 15 1.15 3.00 -4.07
CA GLU A 15 2.36 2.40 -3.49
C GLU A 15 3.24 3.46 -2.81
N LYS A 16 3.51 4.59 -3.50
CA LYS A 16 4.29 5.69 -2.93
C LYS A 16 3.64 6.31 -1.69
N ILE A 17 2.31 6.48 -1.71
CA ILE A 17 1.58 7.00 -0.55
C ILE A 17 1.65 6.01 0.62
N ALA A 18 1.45 4.72 0.35
CA ALA A 18 1.51 3.67 1.36
C ALA A 18 2.89 3.64 2.03
N ILE A 19 3.97 3.60 1.25
CA ILE A 19 5.34 3.62 1.77
C ILE A 19 5.57 4.86 2.65
N ASN A 20 5.19 6.05 2.19
CA ASN A 20 5.39 7.27 2.96
C ASN A 20 4.59 7.30 4.27
N ARG A 21 3.36 6.79 4.27
CA ARG A 21 2.52 6.74 5.48
C ARG A 21 3.04 5.70 6.47
N THR A 22 3.46 4.53 6.00
CA THR A 22 4.11 3.52 6.84
C THR A 22 5.40 4.08 7.42
N ARG A 23 6.20 4.81 6.64
CA ARG A 23 7.43 5.45 7.13
C ARG A 23 7.16 6.43 8.26
N GLN A 24 6.14 7.29 8.09
CA GLN A 24 5.72 8.23 9.13
C GLN A 24 5.28 7.51 10.40
N ALA A 25 4.51 6.42 10.27
CA ALA A 25 4.05 5.65 11.43
C ALA A 25 5.21 4.99 12.19
N LEU A 26 6.17 4.42 11.46
CA LEU A 26 7.34 3.75 12.03
C LEU A 26 8.40 4.73 12.57
N ALA A 27 8.43 5.98 12.11
CA ALA A 27 9.41 6.97 12.54
C ALA A 27 9.35 7.28 14.06
N PHE A 28 8.20 7.06 14.69
CA PHE A 28 7.99 7.26 16.13
C PHE A 28 8.55 6.13 16.99
N LEU A 29 8.92 5.00 16.39
CA LEU A 29 9.47 3.86 17.11
C LEU A 29 10.96 4.09 17.42
N SER A 30 11.41 3.53 18.54
CA SER A 30 12.82 3.43 18.89
C SER A 30 13.55 2.43 18.00
N ASP A 31 14.88 2.50 17.94
CA ASP A 31 15.67 1.61 17.10
C ASP A 31 15.50 0.13 17.50
N ASN A 32 15.37 -0.16 18.80
CA ASN A 32 15.11 -1.51 19.30
C ASN A 32 13.75 -2.06 18.82
N GLU A 33 12.72 -1.21 18.74
CA GLU A 33 11.40 -1.60 18.25
C GLU A 33 11.41 -1.83 16.73
N LEU A 34 12.15 -1.01 15.99
CA LEU A 34 12.36 -1.19 14.55
C LEU A 34 13.13 -2.50 14.26
N GLU A 35 14.21 -2.76 15.00
CA GLU A 35 15.00 -4.00 14.87
C GLU A 35 14.18 -5.24 15.22
N ALA A 36 13.31 -5.17 16.22
CA ALA A 36 12.37 -6.26 16.55
C ALA A 36 11.40 -6.57 15.40
N MET A 37 11.10 -5.59 14.54
CA MET A 37 10.32 -5.77 13.31
C MET A 37 11.19 -6.18 12.10
N GLY A 38 12.51 -6.32 12.28
CA GLY A 38 13.46 -6.61 11.20
C GLY A 38 13.76 -5.42 10.29
N ILE A 39 13.47 -4.18 10.74
CA ILE A 39 13.69 -2.95 9.98
C ILE A 39 14.83 -2.17 10.60
N THR A 40 15.80 -1.74 9.80
CA THR A 40 16.83 -0.81 10.28
C THR A 40 16.37 0.64 10.13
N ARG A 41 16.86 1.55 10.98
CA ARG A 41 16.58 3.00 10.83
C ARG A 41 16.97 3.51 9.45
N THR A 42 18.10 3.04 8.91
CA THR A 42 18.56 3.36 7.56
C THR A 42 17.57 2.89 6.50
N SER A 43 17.10 1.65 6.57
CA SER A 43 16.07 1.11 5.66
C SER A 43 14.77 1.92 5.74
N LEU A 44 14.38 2.34 6.95
CA LEU A 44 13.22 3.19 7.15
C LEU A 44 13.39 4.55 6.45
N ASP A 45 14.54 5.20 6.63
CA ASP A 45 14.84 6.52 6.08
C ASP A 45 14.95 6.53 4.55
N THR A 46 15.54 5.48 3.97
CA THR A 46 15.66 5.30 2.51
C THR A 46 14.37 4.81 1.86
N GLY A 47 13.40 4.33 2.66
CA GLY A 47 12.19 3.69 2.15
C GLY A 47 12.38 2.23 1.71
N ASP A 48 13.57 1.66 1.96
CA ASP A 48 13.97 0.29 1.62
C ASP A 48 13.64 -0.70 2.74
N PHE A 49 12.43 -0.56 3.31
CA PHE A 49 11.87 -1.48 4.31
C PHE A 49 10.69 -2.29 3.74
N TYR A 50 10.40 -2.11 2.45
CA TYR A 50 9.26 -2.69 1.75
C TYR A 50 9.72 -3.34 0.44
N ASN A 51 9.48 -4.64 0.28
CA ASN A 51 9.67 -5.34 -0.98
C ASN A 51 8.30 -5.73 -1.56
N TYR A 52 7.89 -5.08 -2.65
CA TYR A 52 6.59 -5.37 -3.31
C TYR A 52 6.44 -6.84 -3.74
N LYS A 53 7.55 -7.57 -3.94
CA LYS A 53 7.54 -8.99 -4.32
C LYS A 53 7.18 -9.90 -3.15
N GLU A 54 7.39 -9.44 -1.91
CA GLU A 54 7.05 -10.17 -0.68
C GLU A 54 5.62 -9.87 -0.21
N VAL A 55 4.96 -8.89 -0.83
CA VAL A 55 3.56 -8.59 -0.56
C VAL A 55 2.69 -9.48 -1.44
N ALA A 56 1.83 -10.28 -0.81
CA ALA A 56 0.82 -11.03 -1.51
C ALA A 56 -0.08 -10.06 -2.32
N ASN A 57 0.01 -10.12 -3.65
CA ASN A 57 -0.88 -9.36 -4.51
C ASN A 57 -2.31 -9.88 -4.31
N PHE A 58 -3.13 -9.10 -3.62
CA PHE A 58 -4.54 -9.39 -3.53
C PHE A 58 -5.14 -9.35 -4.94
N PRO A 59 -5.82 -10.43 -5.38
CA PRO A 59 -6.40 -10.44 -6.71
C PRO A 59 -7.41 -9.31 -6.78
N THR A 60 -7.12 -8.32 -7.63
CA THR A 60 -8.06 -7.27 -8.01
C THR A 60 -9.12 -7.93 -8.91
N LYS A 61 -9.97 -8.78 -8.34
CA LYS A 61 -11.21 -9.18 -9.02
C LYS A 61 -11.86 -7.87 -9.42
N LYS A 62 -12.17 -7.73 -10.73
CA LYS A 62 -12.97 -6.61 -11.23
C LYS A 62 -14.06 -6.38 -10.21
N ILE A 63 -14.09 -5.19 -9.59
CA ILE A 63 -15.17 -4.77 -8.71
C ILE A 63 -16.41 -4.75 -9.61
N SER A 64 -17.03 -5.90 -9.79
CA SER A 64 -18.11 -6.10 -10.73
C SER A 64 -19.32 -5.53 -10.05
N ARG A 65 -19.67 -4.29 -10.41
CA ARG A 65 -20.89 -3.59 -10.00
C ARG A 65 -21.22 -3.78 -8.52
N ILE A 66 -20.75 -2.85 -7.69
CA ILE A 66 -21.53 -2.52 -6.50
C ILE A 66 -22.90 -2.10 -7.05
N LYS A 67 -23.91 -2.98 -6.98
CA LYS A 67 -25.29 -2.61 -7.29
C LYS A 67 -25.65 -1.54 -6.28
N SER A 68 -25.77 -0.30 -6.73
CA SER A 68 -26.45 0.72 -5.94
C SER A 68 -27.89 0.27 -5.79
N THR A 69 -28.22 -0.38 -4.67
CA THR A 69 -29.61 -0.53 -4.26
C THR A 69 -30.10 0.88 -3.95
N LYS A 70 -30.85 1.48 -4.88
CA LYS A 70 -31.66 2.65 -4.57
C LYS A 70 -32.52 2.26 -3.36
N ALA A 71 -32.28 2.88 -2.22
CA ALA A 71 -33.19 2.76 -1.09
C ALA A 71 -34.56 3.24 -1.56
N LYS A 72 -35.55 2.35 -1.53
CA LYS A 72 -36.95 2.73 -1.74
C LYS A 72 -37.37 3.46 -0.48
N ALA A 73 -37.60 4.77 -0.60
CA ALA A 73 -38.20 5.55 0.47
C ALA A 73 -39.57 4.92 0.82
N ALA A 74 -39.73 4.58 2.10
CA ALA A 74 -41.01 4.18 2.68
C ALA A 74 -41.72 5.44 3.21
#